data_AF-A0A2W7PYW3-F1
#
_entry.id   AF-A0A2W7PYW3-F1
#
_cell.length_a   1.000
_cell.length_b   1.000
_cell.length_c   1.000
_cell.angle_alpha   90.00
_cell.angle_beta   90.00
_cell.angle_gamma   90.00
#
_symmetry.space_group_name_H-M   'P 1'
#
loop_
_entity.id
_entity.type
_entity.pdbx_description
1 polymer ?
#
loop_
_entity_poly.entity_id
_entity_poly.type
_entity_poly.pdbx_seq_one_letter_code
_entity_poly.pdbx_strand_id
1 'polypeptide(L)'
;MFNEQSLYDQLQRGFPLQPRPYQALAAKAGLCEHALLTLLARDLGSGRISRVGAVFAPNVIGVSTLGALSVPPAQLDHVAARVSACAAVSHNYARSGHRYNLWFVAGARERVTLDATLASIGDLTGLAPLDLPMAREYHIDLGFPLARRHGVRSRRPAGMAAPAAAVALDEDDWRLVAALEAGLPLTPRPFHALARQARLAVPQVLERLAHWSAQGVIRRLGVVLRHGRFGYRHNAMCVWDVADARVDAIGMRLARQPRVTLCYRRERRLPDWPYNLFAMIHARSAQDLQAALAQVRAAAGLEQVPGSVLVGTHCYKQRGTRYATEVPA
;
A
#
# COMPACT_ATOMS: atom_id res chain seq x y z
N MET A 1 23.91 -5.47 21.88
CA MET A 1 22.74 -4.60 22.13
C MET A 1 21.67 -4.94 21.09
N PHE A 2 20.49 -5.38 21.52
CA PHE A 2 19.40 -5.76 20.61
C PHE A 2 18.90 -4.53 19.84
N ASN A 3 18.92 -4.58 18.51
CA ASN A 3 18.44 -3.50 17.65
C ASN A 3 17.06 -3.84 17.07
N GLU A 4 16.02 -3.26 17.66
CA GLU A 4 14.63 -3.47 17.27
C GLU A 4 14.32 -3.02 15.83
N GLN A 5 14.97 -1.97 15.32
CA GLN A 5 14.78 -1.52 13.94
C GLN A 5 15.28 -2.57 12.94
N SER A 6 16.44 -3.18 13.23
CA SER A 6 16.98 -4.26 12.42
C SER A 6 16.07 -5.49 12.43
N LEU A 7 15.44 -5.80 13.58
CA LEU A 7 14.43 -6.85 13.65
C LEU A 7 13.25 -6.53 12.72
N TYR A 8 12.65 -5.34 12.83
CA TYR A 8 11.51 -4.97 11.99
C TYR A 8 11.85 -4.89 10.49
N ASP A 9 13.07 -4.53 10.12
CA ASP A 9 13.55 -4.61 8.74
C ASP A 9 13.51 -6.06 8.20
N GLN A 10 13.84 -7.04 9.04
CA GLN A 10 13.79 -8.46 8.67
C GLN A 10 12.35 -9.01 8.66
N LEU A 11 11.52 -8.63 9.65
CA LEU A 11 10.16 -9.16 9.78
C LEU A 11 9.20 -8.66 8.70
N GLN A 12 9.56 -7.62 7.94
CA GLN A 12 8.76 -7.12 6.83
C GLN A 12 8.65 -8.13 5.66
N ARG A 13 9.60 -9.08 5.52
CA ARG A 13 9.67 -9.99 4.36
C ARG A 13 10.06 -11.40 4.79
N GLY A 14 9.83 -12.37 3.91
CA GLY A 14 10.28 -13.75 4.12
C GLY A 14 9.61 -14.41 5.34
N PHE A 15 8.36 -14.04 5.62
CA PHE A 15 7.60 -14.64 6.71
C PHE A 15 7.43 -16.16 6.47
N PRO A 16 7.82 -17.03 7.42
CA PRO A 16 7.79 -18.47 7.20
C PRO A 16 6.36 -19.01 7.02
N LEU A 17 6.16 -19.86 6.02
CA LEU A 17 4.90 -20.59 5.79
C LEU A 17 4.97 -21.98 6.43
N GLN A 18 4.95 -22.01 7.76
CA GLN A 18 5.03 -23.25 8.55
C GLN A 18 4.15 -23.14 9.80
N PRO A 19 3.84 -24.25 10.51
CA PRO A 19 2.90 -24.23 11.64
C PRO A 19 3.22 -23.24 12.76
N ARG A 20 4.51 -23.04 13.08
CA ARG A 20 5.01 -22.10 14.10
C ARG A 20 5.96 -21.07 13.49
N PRO A 21 5.44 -20.04 12.80
CA PRO A 21 6.30 -19.10 12.09
C PRO A 21 6.99 -18.11 13.05
N TYR A 22 6.32 -17.69 14.13
CA TYR A 22 6.91 -16.77 15.11
C TYR A 22 8.06 -17.42 15.88
N GLN A 23 7.99 -18.70 16.22
CA GLN A 23 9.11 -19.44 16.79
C GLN A 23 10.36 -19.38 15.89
N ALA A 24 10.22 -19.65 14.58
CA ALA A 24 11.36 -19.60 13.67
C ALA A 24 11.89 -18.17 13.46
N LEU A 25 11.01 -17.18 13.41
CA LEU A 25 11.43 -15.77 13.34
C LEU A 25 12.18 -15.35 14.61
N ALA A 26 11.70 -15.76 15.78
CA ALA A 26 12.33 -15.47 17.06
C ALA A 26 13.72 -16.11 17.13
N ALA A 27 13.84 -17.39 16.77
CA ALA A 27 15.12 -18.10 16.73
C ALA A 27 16.15 -17.40 15.82
N LYS A 28 15.75 -16.97 14.62
CA LYS A 28 16.61 -16.19 13.71
C LYS A 28 17.06 -14.84 14.29
N ALA A 29 16.24 -14.25 15.15
CA ALA A 29 16.52 -12.99 15.82
C ALA A 29 17.25 -13.14 17.17
N GLY A 30 17.57 -14.37 17.60
CA GLY A 30 18.14 -14.62 18.93
C GLY A 30 17.17 -14.35 20.09
N LEU A 31 15.86 -14.49 19.84
CA LEU A 31 14.79 -14.30 20.81
C LEU A 31 14.05 -15.62 21.07
N CYS A 32 13.37 -15.73 22.20
CA CYS A 32 12.33 -16.75 22.39
C CYS A 32 11.00 -16.31 21.74
N GLU A 33 10.13 -17.26 21.40
CA GLU A 33 8.85 -16.97 20.72
C GLU A 33 7.97 -16.00 21.53
N HIS A 34 7.92 -16.17 22.86
CA HIS A 34 7.16 -15.29 23.73
C HIS A 34 7.63 -13.84 23.66
N ALA A 35 8.95 -13.59 23.71
CA ALA A 35 9.49 -12.25 23.61
C ALA A 35 9.14 -11.57 22.27
N LEU A 36 9.23 -12.30 21.16
CA LEU A 36 8.84 -11.78 19.85
C LEU A 36 7.35 -11.43 19.79
N LEU A 37 6.47 -12.33 20.26
CA LEU A 37 5.03 -12.08 20.26
C LEU A 37 4.67 -10.88 21.15
N THR A 38 5.29 -10.74 22.32
CA THR A 38 5.09 -9.59 23.21
C THR A 38 5.52 -8.28 22.54
N LEU A 39 6.66 -8.25 21.84
CA LEU A 39 7.11 -7.07 21.08
C LEU A 39 6.12 -6.70 19.96
N LEU A 40 5.66 -7.69 19.19
CA LEU A 40 4.68 -7.48 18.12
C LEU A 40 3.35 -6.99 18.68
N ALA A 41 2.88 -7.53 19.81
CA ALA A 41 1.63 -7.14 20.44
C ALA A 41 1.69 -5.69 20.96
N ARG A 42 2.79 -5.32 21.62
CA ARG A 42 3.06 -3.94 22.05
C ARG A 42 3.01 -2.96 20.86
N ASP A 43 3.67 -3.31 19.77
CA ASP A 43 3.78 -2.41 18.61
C ASP A 43 2.52 -2.39 17.75
N LEU A 44 1.71 -3.45 17.81
CA LEU A 44 0.36 -3.46 17.24
C LEU A 44 -0.55 -2.54 18.06
N GLY A 45 -0.55 -2.67 19.39
CA GLY A 45 -1.35 -1.86 20.31
C GLY A 45 -1.00 -0.38 20.29
N SER A 46 0.28 -0.02 20.15
CA SER A 46 0.71 1.37 19.99
C SER A 46 0.53 1.93 18.56
N GLY A 47 0.10 1.09 17.61
CA GLY A 47 -0.09 1.46 16.21
C GLY A 47 1.20 1.70 15.42
N ARG A 48 2.37 1.28 15.92
CA ARG A 48 3.62 1.29 15.15
C ARG A 48 3.55 0.31 14.00
N ILE A 49 2.98 -0.87 14.22
CA ILE A 49 2.64 -1.82 13.16
C ILE A 49 1.13 -1.81 12.92
N SER A 50 0.73 -1.96 11.66
CA SER A 50 -0.68 -2.08 11.29
C SER A 50 -1.20 -3.50 11.43
N ARG A 51 -0.40 -4.50 11.07
CA ARG A 51 -0.69 -5.94 11.14
C ARG A 51 0.54 -6.76 10.77
N VAL A 52 0.49 -8.06 11.01
CA VAL A 52 1.28 -9.05 10.28
C VAL A 52 0.38 -9.61 9.19
N GLY A 53 0.75 -9.61 7.92
CA GLY A 53 -0.17 -10.13 6.90
C GLY A 53 0.31 -9.97 5.47
N ALA A 54 -0.52 -10.45 4.56
CA ALA A 54 -0.26 -10.41 3.14
C ALA A 54 -0.48 -9.00 2.58
N VAL A 55 0.34 -8.67 1.59
CA VAL A 55 0.18 -7.56 0.65
C VAL A 55 0.06 -8.18 -0.73
N PHE A 56 -1.14 -8.13 -1.27
CA PHE A 56 -1.42 -8.59 -2.62
C PHE A 56 -0.85 -7.61 -3.65
N ALA A 57 -0.41 -8.15 -4.78
CA ALA A 57 -0.11 -7.35 -5.95
C ALA A 57 -1.38 -6.61 -6.41
N PRO A 58 -1.30 -5.31 -6.73
CA PRO A 58 -2.48 -4.58 -7.17
C PRO A 58 -3.00 -5.13 -8.50
N ASN A 59 -4.31 -5.15 -8.64
CA ASN A 59 -5.01 -5.56 -9.86
C ASN A 59 -4.77 -7.02 -10.31
N VAL A 60 -4.33 -7.90 -9.40
CA VAL A 60 -4.09 -9.32 -9.70
C VAL A 60 -5.27 -10.21 -9.30
N ILE A 61 -5.85 -9.99 -8.12
CA ILE A 61 -6.96 -10.81 -7.60
C ILE A 61 -8.30 -10.07 -7.61
N GLY A 62 -8.31 -8.81 -8.00
CA GLY A 62 -9.49 -7.95 -8.04
C GLY A 62 -9.10 -6.60 -8.64
N VAL A 63 -9.94 -5.58 -8.49
CA VAL A 63 -9.69 -4.24 -9.05
C VAL A 63 -9.52 -3.20 -7.95
N SER A 64 -8.75 -2.16 -8.24
CA SER A 64 -8.58 -1.02 -7.34
C SER A 64 -8.38 0.28 -8.09
N THR A 65 -8.75 1.38 -7.44
CA THR A 65 -8.54 2.73 -7.96
C THR A 65 -8.02 3.69 -6.91
N LEU A 66 -7.34 4.74 -7.37
CA LEU A 66 -7.09 5.94 -6.59
C LEU A 66 -8.23 6.92 -6.86
N GLY A 67 -9.09 7.11 -5.87
CA GLY A 67 -10.16 8.09 -5.89
C GLY A 67 -9.70 9.45 -5.38
N ALA A 68 -10.29 10.53 -5.91
CA ALA A 68 -10.06 11.88 -5.39
C ALA A 68 -11.33 12.72 -5.39
N LEU A 69 -11.48 13.55 -4.36
CA LEU A 69 -12.58 14.51 -4.22
C LEU A 69 -12.03 15.93 -4.04
N SER A 70 -12.70 16.89 -4.67
CA SER A 70 -12.46 18.32 -4.49
C SER A 70 -13.42 18.83 -3.43
N VAL A 71 -13.01 18.77 -2.16
CA VAL A 71 -13.87 19.03 -1.00
C VAL A 71 -13.70 20.48 -0.53
N PRO A 72 -14.78 21.24 -0.28
CA PRO A 72 -14.68 22.52 0.39
C PRO A 72 -13.91 22.38 1.72
N PRO A 73 -12.89 23.22 2.03
CA PRO A 73 -12.03 23.02 3.20
C PRO A 73 -12.79 22.87 4.52
N ALA A 74 -13.90 23.60 4.69
CA ALA A 74 -14.75 23.54 5.89
C ALA A 74 -15.48 22.20 6.08
N GLN A 75 -15.63 21.40 5.01
CA GLN A 75 -16.33 20.11 5.05
C GLN A 75 -15.38 18.92 5.01
N LEU A 76 -14.06 19.15 4.95
CA LEU A 76 -13.07 18.12 4.68
C LEU A 76 -13.16 16.94 5.67
N ASP A 77 -13.20 17.22 6.97
CA ASP A 77 -13.28 16.17 8.00
C ASP A 77 -14.60 15.38 7.93
N HIS A 78 -15.70 16.08 7.69
CA HIS A 78 -17.02 15.45 7.59
C HIS A 78 -17.11 14.50 6.38
N VAL A 79 -16.69 14.97 5.20
CA VAL A 79 -16.64 14.15 3.97
C VAL A 79 -15.66 13.00 4.14
N ALA A 80 -14.48 13.26 4.72
CA ALA A 80 -13.48 12.23 4.97
C ALA A 80 -13.99 11.13 5.92
N ALA A 81 -14.80 11.46 6.92
CA ALA A 81 -15.42 10.47 7.80
C ALA A 81 -16.37 9.54 7.02
N ARG A 82 -17.20 10.08 6.13
CA ARG A 82 -18.14 9.30 5.29
C ARG A 82 -17.41 8.39 4.30
N VAL A 83 -16.39 8.92 3.60
CA VAL A 83 -15.51 8.10 2.74
C VAL A 83 -14.80 7.02 3.54
N SER A 84 -14.37 7.33 4.77
CA SER A 84 -13.70 6.35 5.65
C SER A 84 -14.64 5.27 6.18
N ALA A 85 -15.95 5.53 6.26
CA ALA A 85 -16.95 4.53 6.65
C ALA A 85 -17.13 3.44 5.58
N CYS A 86 -16.90 3.77 4.30
CA CYS A 86 -17.02 2.83 3.19
C CYS A 86 -16.07 1.62 3.35
N ALA A 87 -16.63 0.40 3.30
CA ALA A 87 -15.87 -0.83 3.54
C ALA A 87 -14.79 -1.07 2.47
N ALA A 88 -15.08 -0.75 1.20
CA ALA A 88 -14.16 -0.85 0.07
C ALA A 88 -12.94 0.10 0.19
N VAL A 89 -13.05 1.17 0.96
CA VAL A 89 -11.96 2.14 1.14
C VAL A 89 -10.92 1.61 2.12
N SER A 90 -9.66 1.56 1.70
CA SER A 90 -8.52 1.07 2.49
C SER A 90 -7.62 2.19 3.01
N HIS A 91 -7.51 3.27 2.24
CA HIS A 91 -6.69 4.43 2.52
C HIS A 91 -7.52 5.68 2.29
N ASN A 92 -7.39 6.69 3.14
CA ASN A 92 -8.02 7.99 2.97
C ASN A 92 -7.15 9.09 3.61
N TYR A 93 -6.72 10.05 2.79
CA TYR A 93 -5.75 11.08 3.16
C TYR A 93 -6.20 12.45 2.66
N ALA A 94 -6.09 13.45 3.53
CA ALA A 94 -6.08 14.83 3.07
C ALA A 94 -4.71 15.17 2.49
N ARG A 95 -4.70 15.95 1.41
CA ARG A 95 -3.50 16.51 0.79
C ARG A 95 -3.70 17.98 0.46
N SER A 96 -2.65 18.78 0.61
CA SER A 96 -2.60 20.16 0.12
C SER A 96 -1.89 20.24 -1.24
N GLY A 97 -1.97 21.38 -1.92
CA GLY A 97 -1.27 21.63 -3.20
C GLY A 97 -2.09 21.36 -4.46
N HIS A 98 -3.36 20.96 -4.33
CA HIS A 98 -4.29 20.82 -5.46
C HIS A 98 -5.75 20.99 -4.97
N ARG A 99 -6.68 21.34 -5.88
CA ARG A 99 -8.12 21.44 -5.56
C ARG A 99 -8.71 20.10 -5.09
N TYR A 100 -8.26 19.00 -5.69
CA TYR A 100 -8.48 17.64 -5.19
C TYR A 100 -7.65 17.44 -3.93
N ASN A 101 -8.29 17.62 -2.78
CA ASN A 101 -7.67 17.68 -1.47
C ASN A 101 -7.99 16.47 -0.59
N LEU A 102 -8.89 15.57 -1.01
CA LEU A 102 -9.16 14.30 -0.34
C LEU A 102 -8.90 13.14 -1.30
N TRP A 103 -8.03 12.22 -0.89
CA TRP A 103 -7.52 11.12 -1.72
C TRP A 103 -7.73 9.79 -1.03
N PHE A 104 -8.38 8.84 -1.71
CA PHE A 104 -8.69 7.53 -1.14
C PHE A 104 -8.36 6.39 -2.09
N VAL A 105 -8.16 5.18 -1.55
CA VAL A 105 -7.98 3.96 -2.35
C VAL A 105 -9.14 3.03 -2.07
N ALA A 106 -9.92 2.72 -3.10
CA ALA A 106 -11.03 1.77 -3.05
C ALA A 106 -10.68 0.51 -3.86
N GLY A 107 -11.14 -0.64 -3.37
CA GLY A 107 -10.95 -1.94 -4.03
C GLY A 107 -12.21 -2.80 -3.98
N ALA A 108 -12.37 -3.63 -5.01
CA ALA A 108 -13.49 -4.57 -5.13
C ALA A 108 -13.03 -5.84 -5.86
N ARG A 109 -13.83 -6.91 -5.78
CA ARG A 109 -13.57 -8.11 -6.60
C ARG A 109 -13.66 -7.79 -8.09
N GLU A 110 -14.69 -7.02 -8.47
CA GLU A 110 -15.03 -6.72 -9.86
C GLU A 110 -15.20 -5.23 -10.12
N ARG A 111 -15.05 -4.83 -11.39
CA ARG A 111 -15.16 -3.42 -11.81
C ARG A 111 -16.54 -2.83 -11.54
N VAL A 112 -17.60 -3.60 -11.78
CA VAL A 112 -18.99 -3.20 -11.54
C VAL A 112 -19.21 -2.80 -10.08
N THR A 113 -18.73 -3.60 -9.13
CA THR A 113 -18.83 -3.29 -7.69
C THR A 113 -18.02 -2.05 -7.32
N LEU A 114 -16.84 -1.85 -7.92
CA LEU A 114 -16.04 -0.65 -7.68
C LEU A 114 -16.70 0.60 -8.27
N ASP A 115 -17.35 0.52 -9.43
CA ASP A 115 -18.12 1.61 -10.05
C ASP A 115 -19.29 2.01 -9.16
N ALA A 116 -20.07 1.02 -8.70
CA ALA A 116 -21.17 1.26 -7.77
C ALA A 116 -20.69 1.84 -6.43
N THR A 117 -19.52 1.44 -5.94
CA THR A 117 -18.89 2.03 -4.75
C THR A 117 -18.56 3.51 -4.97
N LEU A 118 -17.99 3.87 -6.12
CA LEU A 118 -17.68 5.28 -6.43
C LEU A 118 -18.96 6.11 -6.59
N ALA A 119 -19.99 5.56 -7.23
CA ALA A 119 -21.31 6.20 -7.34
C ALA A 119 -21.92 6.46 -5.96
N SER A 120 -21.94 5.45 -5.07
CA SER A 120 -22.41 5.59 -3.68
C SER A 120 -21.62 6.65 -2.90
N ILE A 121 -20.28 6.70 -3.04
CA ILE A 121 -19.47 7.79 -2.45
C ILE A 121 -19.89 9.15 -3.02
N GLY A 122 -20.16 9.23 -4.32
CA GLY A 122 -20.68 10.42 -4.98
C GLY A 122 -22.01 10.89 -4.38
N ASP A 123 -22.98 10.00 -4.28
CA ASP A 123 -24.32 10.28 -3.74
C ASP A 123 -24.26 10.69 -2.27
N LEU A 124 -23.44 9.98 -1.47
CA LEU A 124 -23.22 10.33 -0.07
C LEU A 124 -22.63 11.73 0.03
N THR A 125 -21.52 12.00 -0.64
CA THR A 125 -20.76 13.23 -0.42
C THR A 125 -21.30 14.44 -1.19
N GLY A 126 -22.17 14.23 -2.19
CA GLY A 126 -22.58 15.24 -3.15
C GLY A 126 -21.46 15.68 -4.10
N LEU A 127 -20.38 14.89 -4.19
CA LEU A 127 -19.17 15.22 -4.93
C LEU A 127 -18.76 14.06 -5.83
N ALA A 128 -18.62 14.30 -7.13
CA ALA A 128 -18.19 13.27 -8.08
C ALA A 128 -16.72 12.85 -7.82
N PRO A 129 -16.44 11.58 -7.49
CA PRO A 129 -15.07 11.11 -7.34
C PRO A 129 -14.37 10.99 -8.69
N LEU A 130 -13.11 11.42 -8.77
CA LEU A 130 -12.24 11.00 -9.87
C LEU A 130 -11.94 9.50 -9.77
N ASP A 131 -12.06 8.76 -10.88
CA ASP A 131 -11.59 7.38 -10.99
C ASP A 131 -10.24 7.34 -11.73
N LEU A 132 -9.16 7.06 -11.01
CA LEU A 132 -7.81 6.96 -11.56
C LEU A 132 -7.30 5.52 -11.37
N PRO A 133 -7.68 4.54 -12.20
CA PRO A 133 -7.14 3.18 -12.13
C PRO A 133 -5.64 3.17 -12.48
N MET A 134 -4.92 2.19 -11.95
CA MET A 134 -3.50 2.03 -12.25
C MET A 134 -3.32 1.36 -13.61
N ALA A 135 -2.63 2.03 -14.54
CA ALA A 135 -2.38 1.50 -15.88
C ALA A 135 -1.07 0.70 -15.93
N ARG A 136 0.00 1.24 -15.32
CA ARG A 136 1.31 0.56 -15.26
C ARG A 136 2.00 0.83 -13.94
N GLU A 137 2.68 -0.17 -13.45
CA GLU A 137 3.55 -0.04 -12.30
C GLU A 137 5.03 0.03 -12.72
N TYR A 138 5.79 0.95 -12.13
CA TYR A 138 7.25 0.97 -12.22
C TYR A 138 7.92 0.56 -10.91
N HIS A 139 7.30 0.89 -9.77
CA HIS A 139 7.80 0.52 -8.45
C HIS A 139 6.70 0.46 -7.40
N ILE A 140 6.57 -0.68 -6.72
CA ILE A 140 5.90 -0.79 -5.42
C ILE A 140 6.82 -1.47 -4.43
N ASP A 141 7.34 -0.69 -3.49
CA ASP A 141 7.88 -1.26 -2.25
C ASP A 141 7.23 -0.59 -1.06
N LEU A 142 6.25 -1.27 -0.45
CA LEU A 142 5.63 -0.85 0.79
C LEU A 142 6.51 -1.16 2.02
N GLY A 143 7.74 -1.64 1.81
CA GLY A 143 8.76 -1.86 2.83
C GLY A 143 9.68 -0.67 2.97
N PHE A 144 9.98 -0.32 4.21
CA PHE A 144 10.75 0.87 4.53
C PHE A 144 12.00 0.45 5.32
N PRO A 145 13.19 0.90 4.89
CA PRO A 145 14.39 0.71 5.69
C PRO A 145 14.28 1.57 6.95
N LEU A 146 14.30 0.94 8.12
CA LEU A 146 14.24 1.61 9.41
C LEU A 146 15.63 2.05 9.87
N ALA A 147 16.64 1.19 9.71
CA ALA A 147 18.01 1.51 10.08
C ALA A 147 18.68 2.44 9.05
N ARG A 148 19.40 3.47 9.53
CA ARG A 148 20.32 4.28 8.70
C ARG A 148 21.49 3.40 8.25
N ARG A 149 21.32 2.65 7.15
CA ARG A 149 22.47 2.05 6.48
C ARG A 149 23.18 3.14 5.67
N HIS A 150 24.30 3.62 6.19
CA HIS A 150 25.36 4.22 5.37
C HIS A 150 25.89 3.09 4.47
N GLY A 151 25.49 3.10 3.21
CA GLY A 151 25.77 2.02 2.27
C GLY A 151 24.54 1.71 1.45
N VAL A 152 24.56 2.21 0.21
CA VAL A 152 23.61 1.88 -0.84
C VAL A 152 23.72 0.37 -1.09
N ARG A 153 22.96 -0.46 -0.36
CA ARG A 153 22.59 -1.74 -0.95
C ARG A 153 21.66 -1.39 -2.08
N SER A 154 22.17 -1.55 -3.30
CA SER A 154 21.38 -1.69 -4.51
C SER A 154 20.17 -2.57 -4.18
N ARG A 155 19.04 -1.93 -3.88
CA ARG A 155 17.73 -2.56 -4.02
C ARG A 155 17.70 -2.93 -5.48
N ARG A 156 17.81 -4.22 -5.78
CA ARG A 156 17.32 -4.69 -7.08
C ARG A 156 15.92 -4.09 -7.18
N PRO A 157 15.63 -3.20 -8.16
CA PRO A 157 14.24 -3.05 -8.52
C PRO A 157 13.78 -4.47 -8.76
N ALA A 158 12.71 -4.90 -8.08
CA ALA A 158 12.10 -6.19 -8.39
C ALA A 158 12.01 -6.20 -9.91
N GLY A 159 12.73 -7.14 -10.54
CA GLY A 159 12.88 -7.19 -11.98
C GLY A 159 11.49 -7.03 -12.58
N MET A 160 11.37 -6.17 -13.58
CA MET A 160 10.16 -5.85 -14.32
C MET A 160 9.30 -7.10 -14.49
N ALA A 161 8.37 -7.33 -13.57
CA ALA A 161 7.28 -8.22 -13.84
C ALA A 161 6.36 -7.40 -14.73
N ALA A 162 5.98 -7.96 -15.89
CA ALA A 162 4.71 -7.57 -16.49
C ALA A 162 3.65 -7.52 -15.38
N PRO A 163 2.64 -6.64 -15.44
CA PRO A 163 1.54 -6.69 -14.48
C PRO A 163 1.13 -8.16 -14.35
N ALA A 164 1.28 -8.71 -13.13
CA ALA A 164 1.02 -10.11 -12.92
C ALA A 164 -0.40 -10.36 -13.45
N ALA A 165 -0.53 -11.31 -14.37
CA ALA A 165 -1.79 -11.53 -15.05
C ALA A 165 -2.88 -11.74 -13.99
N ALA A 166 -4.09 -11.24 -14.28
CA ALA A 166 -5.22 -11.46 -13.39
C ALA A 166 -5.34 -12.95 -13.09
N VAL A 167 -5.34 -13.31 -11.81
CA VAL A 167 -5.49 -14.69 -11.35
C VAL A 167 -6.95 -14.87 -10.98
N ALA A 168 -7.62 -15.80 -11.65
CA ALA A 168 -8.94 -16.24 -11.26
C ALA A 168 -8.84 -16.97 -9.91
N LEU A 169 -9.54 -16.46 -8.91
CA LEU A 169 -9.64 -17.06 -7.58
C LEU A 169 -10.96 -17.82 -7.46
N ASP A 170 -10.91 -19.02 -6.89
CA ASP A 170 -12.12 -19.75 -6.52
C ASP A 170 -12.75 -19.18 -5.22
N GLU A 171 -13.89 -19.73 -4.78
CA GLU A 171 -14.55 -19.25 -3.55
C GLU A 171 -13.74 -19.55 -2.28
N ASP A 172 -12.93 -20.60 -2.28
CA ASP A 172 -12.05 -20.97 -1.17
C ASP A 172 -10.91 -19.96 -1.03
N ASP A 173 -10.35 -19.52 -2.15
CA ASP A 173 -9.35 -18.46 -2.28
C ASP A 173 -9.94 -17.16 -1.74
N TRP A 174 -11.16 -16.82 -2.13
CA TRP A 174 -11.83 -15.62 -1.66
C TRP A 174 -12.11 -15.63 -0.16
N ARG A 175 -12.52 -16.77 0.41
CA ARG A 175 -12.63 -16.92 1.88
C ARG A 175 -11.28 -16.73 2.56
N LEU A 176 -10.20 -17.26 1.98
CA LEU A 176 -8.85 -17.07 2.49
C LEU A 176 -8.36 -15.62 2.39
N VAL A 177 -8.63 -14.93 1.27
CA VAL A 177 -8.36 -13.49 1.09
C VAL A 177 -9.08 -12.67 2.15
N ALA A 178 -10.38 -12.93 2.37
CA ALA A 178 -11.18 -12.26 3.40
C ALA A 178 -10.60 -12.47 4.81
N ALA A 179 -10.21 -13.72 5.13
CA ALA A 179 -9.59 -14.04 6.43
C ALA A 179 -8.22 -13.35 6.63
N LEU A 180 -7.49 -13.06 5.55
CA LEU A 180 -6.19 -12.36 5.60
C LEU A 180 -6.31 -10.84 5.75
N GLU A 181 -7.47 -10.22 5.50
CA GLU A 181 -7.63 -8.76 5.48
C GLU A 181 -7.19 -8.10 6.80
N ALA A 182 -7.55 -8.71 7.93
CA ALA A 182 -7.17 -8.23 9.26
C ALA A 182 -5.71 -8.54 9.61
N GLY A 183 -5.07 -9.45 8.88
CA GLY A 183 -3.75 -9.99 9.16
C GLY A 183 -3.77 -11.27 9.99
N LEU A 184 -2.60 -11.88 10.11
CA LEU A 184 -2.36 -13.07 10.93
C LEU A 184 -2.45 -12.71 12.41
N PRO A 185 -3.15 -13.53 13.22
CA PRO A 185 -3.20 -13.32 14.66
C PRO A 185 -1.81 -13.54 15.28
N LEU A 186 -1.52 -12.82 16.37
CA LEU A 186 -0.28 -12.96 17.12
C LEU A 186 -0.36 -14.13 18.10
N THR A 187 -0.46 -15.35 17.57
CA THR A 187 -0.51 -16.60 18.34
C THR A 187 0.55 -17.58 17.82
N PRO A 188 0.97 -18.59 18.59
CA PRO A 188 1.98 -19.55 18.13
C PRO A 188 1.62 -20.31 16.85
N ARG A 189 0.32 -20.45 16.53
CA ARG A 189 -0.19 -21.17 15.35
C ARG A 189 -1.15 -20.32 14.51
N PRO A 190 -0.67 -19.23 13.88
CA PRO A 190 -1.54 -18.26 13.22
C PRO A 190 -2.29 -18.85 12.02
N PHE A 191 -1.66 -19.77 11.27
CA PHE A 191 -2.29 -20.41 10.12
C PHE A 191 -3.41 -21.38 10.50
N HIS A 192 -3.44 -21.89 11.75
CA HIS A 192 -4.56 -22.71 12.22
C HIS A 192 -5.81 -21.85 12.48
N ALA A 193 -5.61 -20.66 13.07
CA ALA A 193 -6.69 -19.70 13.24
C ALA A 193 -7.21 -19.22 11.87
N LEU A 194 -6.31 -18.95 10.92
CA LEU A 194 -6.66 -18.57 9.55
C LEU A 194 -7.44 -19.67 8.83
N ALA A 195 -6.99 -20.93 8.94
CA ALA A 195 -7.66 -22.09 8.36
C ALA A 195 -9.09 -22.26 8.89
N ARG A 196 -9.30 -22.09 10.20
CA ARG A 196 -10.65 -22.11 10.80
C ARG A 196 -11.54 -20.99 10.26
N GLN A 197 -11.02 -19.78 10.10
CA GLN A 197 -11.77 -18.64 9.55
C GLN A 197 -12.14 -18.84 8.08
N ALA A 198 -11.19 -19.34 7.28
CA ALA A 198 -11.39 -19.61 5.85
C ALA A 198 -12.19 -20.91 5.57
N ARG A 199 -12.42 -21.74 6.60
CA ARG A 199 -13.02 -23.09 6.50
C ARG A 199 -12.21 -24.00 5.56
N LEU A 200 -10.91 -24.03 5.77
CA LEU A 200 -9.95 -24.84 5.01
C LEU A 200 -9.10 -25.69 5.96
N ALA A 201 -8.50 -26.76 5.45
CA ALA A 201 -7.47 -27.47 6.18
C ALA A 201 -6.16 -26.65 6.21
N VAL A 202 -5.38 -26.77 7.30
CA VAL A 202 -4.10 -26.05 7.43
C VAL A 202 -3.13 -26.32 6.27
N PRO A 203 -2.96 -27.57 5.77
CA PRO A 203 -2.11 -27.83 4.61
C PRO A 203 -2.55 -27.04 3.36
N GLN A 204 -3.85 -27.00 3.07
CA GLN A 204 -4.40 -26.25 1.93
C GLN A 204 -4.13 -24.75 2.05
N VAL A 205 -4.26 -24.17 3.24
CA VAL A 205 -3.91 -22.77 3.49
C VAL A 205 -2.44 -22.50 3.20
N LEU A 206 -1.54 -23.33 3.71
CA LEU A 206 -0.10 -23.15 3.51
C LEU A 206 0.29 -23.30 2.03
N GLU A 207 -0.29 -24.28 1.34
CA GLU A 207 -0.09 -24.52 -0.09
C GLU A 207 -0.55 -23.34 -0.95
N ARG A 208 -1.78 -22.85 -0.74
CA ARG A 208 -2.33 -21.68 -1.44
C ARG A 208 -1.47 -20.43 -1.21
N LEU A 209 -1.07 -20.17 0.04
CA LEU A 209 -0.18 -19.04 0.38
C LEU A 209 1.21 -19.16 -0.28
N ALA A 210 1.76 -20.37 -0.34
CA ALA A 210 3.05 -20.63 -0.96
C ALA A 210 2.96 -20.43 -2.48
N HIS A 211 1.91 -20.96 -3.11
CA HIS A 211 1.63 -20.79 -4.53
C HIS A 211 1.48 -19.31 -4.92
N TRP A 212 0.64 -18.57 -4.19
CA TRP A 212 0.46 -17.13 -4.40
C TRP A 212 1.74 -16.33 -4.19
N SER A 213 2.58 -16.71 -3.23
CA SER A 213 3.87 -16.07 -3.01
C SER A 213 4.83 -16.34 -4.17
N ALA A 214 4.87 -17.58 -4.67
CA ALA A 214 5.72 -17.99 -5.79
C ALA A 214 5.32 -17.33 -7.12
N GLN A 215 4.02 -17.14 -7.35
CA GLN A 215 3.49 -16.46 -8.54
C GLN A 215 3.51 -14.93 -8.44
N GLY A 216 3.89 -14.36 -7.30
CA GLY A 216 3.88 -12.91 -7.08
C GLY A 216 2.51 -12.29 -6.84
N VAL A 217 1.46 -13.12 -6.69
CA VAL A 217 0.12 -12.70 -6.24
C VAL A 217 0.22 -12.06 -4.85
N ILE A 218 0.93 -12.70 -3.92
CA ILE A 218 1.39 -12.08 -2.68
C ILE A 218 2.78 -11.53 -2.91
N ARG A 219 2.92 -10.20 -2.93
CA ARG A 219 4.23 -9.54 -3.04
C ARG A 219 5.03 -9.60 -1.76
N ARG A 220 4.31 -9.62 -0.65
CA ARG A 220 4.91 -9.57 0.67
C ARG A 220 3.99 -10.19 1.69
N LEU A 221 4.53 -11.13 2.45
CA LEU A 221 3.94 -11.60 3.70
C LEU A 221 4.91 -11.24 4.82
N GLY A 222 4.43 -10.54 5.84
CA GLY A 222 5.24 -10.10 6.96
C GLY A 222 4.60 -8.96 7.75
N VAL A 223 5.39 -8.32 8.61
CA VAL A 223 4.97 -7.15 9.39
C VAL A 223 4.75 -5.95 8.47
N VAL A 224 3.58 -5.31 8.58
CA VAL A 224 3.22 -4.08 7.87
C VAL A 224 3.35 -2.91 8.82
N LEU A 225 4.34 -2.03 8.57
CA LEU A 225 4.64 -0.87 9.42
C LEU A 225 3.77 0.35 9.09
N ARG A 226 3.57 1.24 10.07
CA ARG A 226 3.09 2.61 9.85
C ARG A 226 4.26 3.60 9.87
N HIS A 227 4.73 4.01 8.70
CA HIS A 227 6.03 4.68 8.50
C HIS A 227 6.15 6.03 9.23
N GLY A 228 5.05 6.75 9.42
CA GLY A 228 5.01 7.97 10.22
C GLY A 228 5.47 7.75 11.66
N ARG A 229 5.17 6.58 12.24
CA ARG A 229 5.62 6.19 13.59
C ARG A 229 7.10 5.80 13.65
N PHE A 230 7.76 5.70 12.51
CA PHE A 230 9.20 5.43 12.37
C PHE A 230 9.98 6.64 11.79
N GLY A 231 9.38 7.84 11.84
CA GLY A 231 10.07 9.10 11.55
C GLY A 231 9.89 9.63 10.13
N TYR A 232 9.15 8.95 9.25
CA TYR A 232 8.77 9.48 7.93
C TYR A 232 7.46 10.27 8.04
N ARG A 233 7.56 11.48 8.60
CA ARG A 233 6.39 12.32 8.89
C ARG A 233 5.91 13.16 7.71
N HIS A 234 6.77 13.40 6.72
CA HIS A 234 6.41 14.15 5.52
C HIS A 234 6.29 13.20 4.34
N ASN A 235 5.15 13.24 3.66
CA ASN A 235 4.88 12.44 2.48
C ASN A 235 4.24 13.31 1.40
N ALA A 236 4.66 13.14 0.17
CA ALA A 236 4.09 13.84 -0.97
C ALA A 236 3.76 12.86 -2.09
N MET A 237 2.57 13.01 -2.65
CA MET A 237 2.22 12.43 -3.94
C MET A 237 2.59 13.45 -5.01
N CYS A 238 3.56 13.13 -5.83
CA CYS A 238 4.01 13.99 -6.91
C CYS A 238 3.43 13.45 -8.22
N VAL A 239 2.90 14.36 -9.04
CA VAL A 239 2.19 14.01 -10.27
C VAL A 239 2.69 14.87 -11.41
N TRP A 240 2.83 14.29 -12.59
CA TRP A 240 3.34 14.97 -13.78
C TRP A 240 2.53 14.62 -15.03
N ASP A 241 2.41 15.59 -15.92
CA ASP A 241 1.85 15.45 -17.25
C ASP A 241 2.99 15.16 -18.24
N VAL A 242 3.28 13.88 -18.44
CA VAL A 242 4.40 13.43 -19.26
C VAL A 242 3.88 12.96 -20.62
N ALA A 243 4.50 13.40 -21.72
CA ALA A 243 4.19 12.90 -23.05
C ALA A 243 4.14 11.36 -23.08
N ASP A 244 3.10 10.78 -23.68
CA ASP A 244 2.82 9.34 -23.58
C ASP A 244 3.92 8.45 -24.17
N ALA A 245 4.68 8.96 -25.15
CA ALA A 245 5.83 8.26 -25.70
C ALA A 245 7.02 8.15 -24.72
N ARG A 246 7.07 9.00 -23.68
CA ARG A 246 8.21 9.12 -22.76
C ARG A 246 7.90 8.68 -21.34
N VAL A 247 6.63 8.54 -20.97
CA VAL A 247 6.20 8.29 -19.60
C VAL A 247 6.77 7.00 -19.02
N ASP A 248 6.89 5.95 -19.82
CA ASP A 248 7.44 4.67 -19.36
C ASP A 248 8.94 4.78 -19.06
N ALA A 249 9.71 5.41 -19.96
CA ALA A 249 11.13 5.64 -19.75
C ALA A 249 11.40 6.51 -18.51
N ILE A 250 10.62 7.58 -18.32
CA ILE A 250 10.74 8.47 -17.17
C ILE A 250 10.32 7.76 -15.88
N GLY A 251 9.21 7.02 -15.91
CA GLY A 251 8.72 6.24 -14.78
C GLY A 251 9.76 5.21 -14.28
N MET A 252 10.45 4.53 -15.20
CA MET A 252 11.55 3.63 -14.84
C MET A 252 12.73 4.34 -14.18
N ARG A 253 13.10 5.55 -14.62
CA ARG A 253 14.16 6.34 -13.96
C ARG A 253 13.73 6.81 -12.57
N LEU A 254 12.48 7.21 -12.45
CA LEU A 254 11.88 7.69 -11.20
C LEU A 254 11.81 6.57 -10.15
N ALA A 255 11.42 5.37 -10.57
CA ALA A 255 11.37 4.15 -9.77
C ALA A 255 12.72 3.73 -9.15
N ARG A 256 13.84 4.13 -9.75
CA ARG A 256 15.19 3.82 -9.24
C ARG A 256 15.68 4.80 -8.18
N GLN A 257 14.96 5.90 -7.94
CA GLN A 257 15.39 6.91 -6.98
C GLN A 257 15.17 6.43 -5.54
N PRO A 258 16.17 6.51 -4.64
CA PRO A 258 16.06 5.97 -3.28
C PRO A 258 14.91 6.53 -2.44
N ARG A 259 14.46 7.75 -2.74
CA ARG A 259 13.40 8.47 -2.02
C ARG A 259 12.00 8.23 -2.58
N VAL A 260 11.90 7.54 -3.72
CA VAL A 260 10.64 7.16 -4.37
C VAL A 260 10.25 5.77 -3.88
N THR A 261 9.12 5.68 -3.19
CA THR A 261 8.63 4.41 -2.62
C THR A 261 7.60 3.73 -3.50
N LEU A 262 6.83 4.53 -4.25
CA LEU A 262 5.82 4.09 -5.18
C LEU A 262 5.93 4.90 -6.47
N CYS A 263 5.80 4.27 -7.63
CA CYS A 263 5.82 4.93 -8.93
C CYS A 263 4.92 4.22 -9.94
N TYR A 264 3.99 4.96 -10.54
CA TYR A 264 2.93 4.43 -11.39
C TYR A 264 2.61 5.33 -12.58
N ARG A 265 2.07 4.71 -13.62
CA ARG A 265 1.30 5.38 -14.68
C ARG A 265 -0.18 5.19 -14.44
N ARG A 266 -0.96 6.25 -14.65
CA ARG A 266 -2.42 6.22 -14.72
C ARG A 266 -2.88 6.95 -15.98
N GLU A 267 -4.11 6.68 -16.40
CA GLU A 267 -4.73 7.46 -17.47
C GLU A 267 -5.08 8.87 -16.98
N ARG A 268 -5.13 9.81 -17.92
CA ARG A 268 -5.64 11.16 -17.67
C ARG A 268 -7.17 11.14 -17.59
N ARG A 269 -7.74 12.13 -16.88
CA ARG A 269 -9.19 12.40 -16.85
C ARG A 269 -9.39 13.87 -17.19
N LEU A 270 -9.37 14.19 -18.48
CA LEU A 270 -9.39 15.58 -18.94
C LEU A 270 -10.80 16.18 -18.88
N PRO A 271 -10.93 17.49 -18.66
CA PRO A 271 -9.86 18.45 -18.38
C PRO A 271 -9.38 18.42 -16.92
N ASP A 272 -10.07 17.69 -16.04
CA ASP A 272 -9.93 17.84 -14.60
C ASP A 272 -8.61 17.36 -14.00
N TRP A 273 -7.98 16.37 -14.64
CA TRP A 273 -6.76 15.70 -14.21
C TRP A 273 -5.84 15.38 -15.40
N PRO A 274 -4.86 16.25 -15.70
CA PRO A 274 -3.96 16.08 -16.85
C PRO A 274 -2.74 15.19 -16.55
N TYR A 275 -2.56 14.70 -15.33
CA TYR A 275 -1.34 14.00 -14.94
C TYR A 275 -1.43 12.48 -15.18
N ASN A 276 -0.40 11.91 -15.80
CA ASN A 276 -0.33 10.47 -16.10
C ASN A 276 0.82 9.74 -15.36
N LEU A 277 1.77 10.45 -14.75
CA LEU A 277 2.86 9.86 -13.96
C LEU A 277 2.73 10.24 -12.49
N PHE A 278 2.81 9.25 -11.60
CA PHE A 278 2.66 9.41 -10.15
C PHE A 278 3.88 8.86 -9.42
N ALA A 279 4.33 9.55 -8.37
CA ALA A 279 5.30 9.01 -7.43
C ALA A 279 5.05 9.44 -5.98
N MET A 280 5.27 8.51 -5.04
CA MET A 280 5.22 8.78 -3.60
C MET A 280 6.62 8.98 -3.03
N ILE A 281 6.86 10.17 -2.51
CA ILE A 281 8.13 10.57 -1.88
C ILE A 281 7.91 10.74 -0.38
N HIS A 282 8.80 10.15 0.41
CA HIS A 282 8.78 10.27 1.87
C HIS A 282 10.04 10.95 2.38
N ALA A 283 9.87 11.76 3.42
CA ALA A 283 10.91 12.55 4.04
C ALA A 283 10.69 12.66 5.56
N ARG A 284 11.77 13.01 6.26
CA ARG A 284 11.76 13.14 7.72
C ARG A 284 11.37 14.54 8.20
N SER A 285 11.63 15.56 7.39
CA SER A 285 11.27 16.96 7.62
C SER A 285 10.80 17.63 6.34
N ALA A 286 10.21 18.82 6.45
CA ALA A 286 9.83 19.63 5.28
C ALA A 286 11.06 20.01 4.41
N GLN A 287 12.18 20.38 5.04
CA GLN A 287 13.42 20.68 4.33
C GLN A 287 13.97 19.45 3.59
N ASP A 288 13.94 18.28 4.24
CA ASP A 288 14.33 17.00 3.63
C ASP A 288 13.42 16.64 2.44
N LEU A 289 12.13 16.97 2.52
CA LEU A 289 11.20 16.80 1.40
C LEU A 289 11.56 17.70 0.22
N GLN A 290 11.88 18.98 0.45
CA GLN A 290 12.27 19.89 -0.62
C GLN A 290 13.56 19.44 -1.31
N ALA A 291 14.57 19.05 -0.53
CA ALA A 291 15.81 18.48 -1.08
C ALA A 291 15.55 17.20 -1.89
N ALA A 292 14.67 16.32 -1.39
CA ALA A 292 14.25 15.11 -2.09
C ALA A 292 13.58 15.41 -3.44
N LEU A 293 12.66 16.38 -3.46
CA LEU A 293 11.92 16.78 -4.66
C LEU A 293 12.86 17.33 -5.73
N ALA A 294 13.77 18.24 -5.35
CA ALA A 294 14.76 18.80 -6.26
C ALA A 294 15.64 17.70 -6.88
N GLN A 295 16.18 16.80 -6.05
CA GLN A 295 17.01 15.68 -6.50
C GLN A 295 16.25 14.75 -7.45
N VAL A 296 15.02 14.38 -7.10
CA VAL A 296 14.20 13.45 -7.89
C VAL A 296 13.82 14.06 -9.23
N ARG A 297 13.46 15.35 -9.27
CA ARG A 297 13.11 16.03 -10.53
C ARG A 297 14.30 16.08 -11.47
N ALA A 298 15.47 16.47 -10.96
CA ALA A 298 16.70 16.52 -11.74
C ALA A 298 17.11 15.14 -12.28
N ALA A 299 17.13 14.13 -11.41
CA ALA A 299 17.54 12.78 -11.81
C ALA A 299 16.60 12.11 -12.83
N ALA A 300 15.33 12.52 -12.87
CA ALA A 300 14.33 11.97 -13.79
C ALA A 300 14.09 12.83 -15.04
N GLY A 301 14.67 14.04 -15.13
CA GLY A 301 14.43 14.99 -16.22
C GLY A 301 13.01 15.56 -16.20
N LEU A 302 12.50 15.92 -15.02
CA LEU A 302 11.13 16.39 -14.75
C LEU A 302 11.07 17.88 -14.35
N GLU A 303 12.15 18.63 -14.55
CA GLU A 303 12.25 20.05 -14.14
C GLU A 303 11.24 20.92 -14.90
N GLN A 304 11.15 20.70 -16.21
CA GLN A 304 10.28 21.46 -17.13
C GLN A 304 8.95 20.76 -17.43
N VAL A 305 8.67 19.64 -16.77
CA VAL A 305 7.43 18.90 -16.98
C VAL A 305 6.35 19.46 -16.05
N PRO A 306 5.17 19.84 -16.57
CA PRO A 306 4.05 20.29 -15.75
C PRO A 306 3.69 19.24 -14.71
N GLY A 307 3.45 19.68 -13.48
CA GLY A 307 3.21 18.76 -12.37
C GLY A 307 2.76 19.47 -11.11
N SER A 308 2.32 18.68 -10.13
CA SER A 308 1.91 19.15 -8.81
C SER A 308 2.52 18.28 -7.72
N VAL A 309 2.74 18.89 -6.54
CA VAL A 309 3.22 18.19 -5.34
C VAL A 309 2.12 18.23 -4.29
N LEU A 310 1.53 17.06 -4.03
CA LEU A 310 0.39 16.91 -3.13
C LEU A 310 0.86 16.40 -1.75
N VAL A 311 1.13 17.33 -0.85
CA VAL A 311 1.68 17.04 0.49
C VAL A 311 0.58 16.49 1.40
N GLY A 312 0.79 15.33 2.00
CA GLY A 312 -0.15 14.72 2.93
C GLY A 312 -0.25 15.54 4.22
N THR A 313 -1.48 15.93 4.59
CA THR A 313 -1.76 16.74 5.78
C THR A 313 -2.41 15.91 6.88
N HIS A 314 -3.32 15.00 6.52
CA HIS A 314 -4.02 14.15 7.48
C HIS A 314 -4.23 12.73 6.93
N CYS A 315 -4.27 11.74 7.83
CA CYS A 315 -4.54 10.34 7.51
C CYS A 315 -5.81 9.91 8.26
N TYR A 316 -6.95 9.89 7.58
CA TYR A 316 -8.23 9.46 8.17
C TYR A 316 -8.36 7.94 8.24
N LYS A 317 -7.82 7.23 7.24
CA LYS A 317 -7.88 5.77 7.17
C LYS A 317 -6.62 5.19 6.54
N GLN A 318 -6.12 4.11 7.13
CA GLN A 318 -5.03 3.32 6.56
C GLN A 318 -5.11 1.89 7.09
N ARG A 319 -5.46 0.96 6.21
CA ARG A 319 -5.54 -0.49 6.43
C ARG A 319 -5.19 -1.26 5.15
N GLY A 320 -5.16 -2.59 5.22
CA GLY A 320 -5.02 -3.44 4.03
C GLY A 320 -6.16 -3.19 3.03
N THR A 321 -5.88 -3.39 1.74
CA THR A 321 -6.91 -3.39 0.69
C THR A 321 -7.98 -4.41 1.05
N ARG A 322 -9.24 -4.00 0.93
CA ARG A 322 -10.39 -4.89 0.97
C ARG A 322 -10.93 -5.04 -0.43
N TYR A 323 -11.37 -6.23 -0.77
CA TYR A 323 -12.00 -6.52 -2.05
C TYR A 323 -13.49 -6.69 -1.79
N ALA A 324 -14.21 -5.56 -1.77
CA ALA A 324 -15.64 -5.55 -1.55
C ALA A 324 -16.36 -6.47 -2.56
N THR A 325 -17.31 -7.24 -2.05
CA THR A 325 -18.26 -8.06 -2.82
C THR A 325 -19.58 -7.34 -3.04
N GLU A 326 -19.92 -6.42 -2.15
CA GLU A 326 -21.21 -5.75 -2.10
C GLU A 326 -21.00 -4.23 -2.13
N VAL A 327 -22.00 -3.54 -2.66
CA VAL A 327 -22.05 -2.08 -2.67
C VAL A 327 -22.26 -1.59 -1.24
N PRO A 328 -21.54 -0.56 -0.77
CA PRO A 328 -21.85 0.06 0.51
C PRO A 328 -23.30 0.57 0.52
N ALA A 329 -24.06 0.19 1.56
CA ALA A 329 -25.37 0.77 1.84
C ALA A 329 -25.28 2.27 2.15
#